data_AF-A0A3C1S2T4-F1
#
_entry.id   AF-A0A3C1S2T4-F1
#
_cell.length_a   1.000
_cell.length_b   1.000
_cell.length_c   1.000
_cell.angle_alpha   90.00
_cell.angle_beta   90.00
_cell.angle_gamma   90.00
#
_symmetry.space_group_name_H-M   'P 1'
#
loop_
_entity.id
_entity.type
_entity.pdbx_description
1 polymer ?
#
loop_
_entity_poly.entity_id
_entity_poly.type
_entity_poly.pdbx_seq_one_letter_code
_entity_poly.pdbx_strand_id
1 'polypeptide(L)'
;MHVINLVKASYKLEEVKEELKSLASEGKKILFVATKLQARDAFSKLASDTGHYYVTEKWVPGLLTNFKTIRKRIGSYLKLIRDNETGAFDVLTKKEKASKLLELEKLDKAFK
;
A
#
# COMPACT_ATOMS: atom_id res chain seq x y z
N MET A 1 21.16 0.28 26.49
CA MET A 1 21.60 -0.17 25.15
C MET A 1 21.38 -1.68 25.07
N HIS A 2 20.61 -2.17 24.11
CA HIS A 2 20.33 -3.60 23.95
C HIS A 2 21.08 -4.14 22.74
N VAL A 3 21.59 -5.37 22.83
CA VAL A 3 22.27 -6.07 21.74
C VAL A 3 21.42 -7.25 21.31
N ILE A 4 21.19 -7.37 20.00
CA ILE A 4 20.40 -8.45 19.41
C ILE A 4 21.29 -9.69 19.27
N ASN A 5 20.76 -10.88 19.59
CA ASN A 5 21.46 -12.14 19.39
C ASN A 5 21.50 -12.52 17.90
N LEU A 6 22.70 -12.43 17.31
CA LEU A 6 22.93 -12.71 15.89
C LEU A 6 22.76 -14.19 15.53
N VAL A 7 23.11 -15.11 16.43
CA VAL A 7 22.94 -16.56 16.20
C VAL A 7 21.46 -16.90 16.07
N LYS A 8 20.63 -16.39 17.00
CA LYS A 8 19.17 -16.59 16.94
C LYS A 8 18.56 -15.93 15.70
N ALA A 9 19.03 -14.74 15.33
CA ALA A 9 18.58 -14.06 14.11
C ALA A 9 18.93 -14.85 12.84
N SER A 10 20.12 -15.43 12.76
CA SER A 10 20.54 -16.27 11.62
C SER A 10 19.65 -17.48 11.45
N TYR A 11 19.33 -18.20 12.53
CA TYR A 11 18.43 -19.36 12.46
C TYR A 11 17.02 -18.95 12.01
N LYS A 12 16.49 -17.84 12.54
CA LYS A 12 15.18 -17.33 12.14
C LYS A 12 15.14 -16.83 10.70
N LEU A 13 16.24 -16.30 10.19
CA LEU A 13 16.33 -15.88 8.80
C LEU A 13 16.21 -17.07 7.83
N GLU A 14 16.85 -18.20 8.14
CA GLU A 14 16.77 -19.39 7.29
C GLU A 14 15.36 -20.01 7.32
N GLU A 15 14.69 -20.03 8.49
CA GLU A 15 13.30 -20.47 8.62
C GLU A 15 12.35 -19.64 7.74
N VAL A 16 12.47 -18.30 7.80
CA VAL A 16 11.66 -17.40 6.96
C VAL A 16 11.94 -17.60 5.47
N LYS A 17 13.20 -17.83 5.10
CA LYS A 17 13.59 -18.06 3.70
C LYS A 17 12.96 -19.32 3.12
N GLU A 18 12.93 -20.41 3.88
CA GLU A 18 12.26 -21.65 3.45
C GLU A 18 10.73 -21.45 3.32
N GLU A 19 10.11 -20.75 4.27
CA GLU A 19 8.68 -20.41 4.19
C GLU A 19 8.36 -19.57 2.94
N LEU A 20 9.18 -18.55 2.67
CA LEU A 20 9.03 -17.69 1.49
C LEU A 20 9.15 -18.48 0.18
N LYS A 21 10.07 -19.45 0.11
CA LYS A 21 10.18 -20.36 -1.04
C LYS A 21 8.93 -21.20 -1.21
N SER A 22 8.38 -21.76 -0.12
CA SER A 22 7.12 -22.53 -0.17
C SER A 22 5.98 -21.67 -0.72
N LEU A 23 5.76 -20.49 -0.15
CA LEU A 23 4.71 -19.56 -0.58
C LEU A 23 4.87 -19.15 -2.06
N ALA A 24 6.11 -18.91 -2.50
CA ALA A 24 6.40 -18.60 -3.90
C ALA A 24 6.08 -19.79 -4.83
N SER A 25 6.43 -21.02 -4.41
CA SER A 25 6.13 -22.24 -5.18
C SER A 25 4.63 -22.50 -5.34
N GLU A 26 3.84 -22.09 -4.35
CA GLU A 26 2.37 -22.13 -4.38
C GLU A 26 1.75 -20.97 -5.20
N GLY A 27 2.58 -20.05 -5.71
CA GLY A 27 2.12 -18.89 -6.48
C GLY A 27 1.44 -17.81 -5.64
N LYS A 28 1.59 -17.85 -4.31
CA LYS A 28 1.00 -16.85 -3.41
C LYS A 28 1.71 -15.49 -3.57
N LYS A 29 0.96 -14.41 -3.33
CA LYS A 29 1.49 -13.05 -3.36
C LYS A 29 1.81 -12.56 -1.96
N ILE A 30 2.97 -11.94 -1.82
CA ILE A 30 3.47 -11.38 -0.57
C ILE A 30 3.19 -9.87 -0.56
N LEU A 31 2.78 -9.35 0.60
CA LEU A 31 2.60 -7.94 0.84
C LEU A 31 3.75 -7.43 1.71
N PHE A 32 4.59 -6.58 1.15
CA PHE A 32 5.66 -5.90 1.87
C PHE A 32 5.11 -4.66 2.59
N VAL A 33 5.47 -4.46 3.86
CA VAL A 33 4.99 -3.32 4.66
C VAL A 33 6.17 -2.62 5.32
N ALA A 34 6.40 -1.36 4.95
CA ALA A 34 7.51 -0.58 5.47
C ALA A 34 7.19 0.92 5.48
N THR A 35 6.66 1.43 6.59
CA THR A 35 6.24 2.85 6.69
C THR A 35 7.35 3.81 7.09
N LYS A 36 8.49 3.30 7.58
CA LYS A 36 9.65 4.11 7.98
C LYS A 36 10.37 4.66 6.75
N LEU A 37 10.69 5.96 6.78
CA LEU A 37 11.31 6.68 5.65
C LEU A 37 12.56 5.96 5.11
N GLN A 38 13.46 5.50 5.99
CA GLN A 38 14.67 4.77 5.58
C GLN A 38 14.44 3.43 4.89
N ALA A 39 13.24 2.86 4.96
CA ALA A 39 12.91 1.55 4.41
C ALA A 39 11.99 1.64 3.17
N ARG A 40 11.36 2.80 2.91
CA ARG A 40 10.36 2.95 1.84
C ARG A 40 10.91 2.58 0.47
N ASP A 41 12.06 3.15 0.11
CA ASP A 41 12.66 2.96 -1.21
C ASP A 41 13.15 1.53 -1.40
N ALA A 42 13.74 0.93 -0.35
CA ALA A 42 14.23 -0.44 -0.40
C ALA A 42 13.08 -1.45 -0.62
N PHE A 43 11.98 -1.30 0.12
CA PHE A 43 10.87 -2.24 0.04
C PHE A 43 9.98 -2.03 -1.19
N SER A 44 9.78 -0.77 -1.63
CA SER A 44 9.04 -0.49 -2.87
C SER A 44 9.78 -1.04 -4.09
N LYS A 45 11.11 -0.85 -4.15
CA LYS A 45 11.96 -1.44 -5.19
C LYS A 45 11.92 -2.97 -5.16
N LEU A 46 12.12 -3.58 -3.98
CA LEU A 46 12.09 -5.04 -3.84
C LEU A 46 10.76 -5.63 -4.31
N ALA A 47 9.64 -5.03 -3.90
CA ALA A 47 8.32 -5.50 -4.32
C ALA A 47 8.09 -5.35 -5.82
N SER A 48 8.55 -4.23 -6.41
CA SER A 48 8.45 -3.99 -7.85
C SER A 48 9.30 -4.98 -8.66
N ASP A 49 10.56 -5.19 -8.25
CA ASP A 49 11.51 -6.11 -8.90
C ASP A 49 11.02 -7.57 -8.83
N THR A 50 10.28 -7.93 -7.78
CA THR A 50 9.76 -9.29 -7.57
C THR A 50 8.30 -9.49 -8.00
N GLY A 51 7.63 -8.44 -8.49
CA GLY A 51 6.22 -8.50 -8.89
C GLY A 51 5.26 -8.80 -7.73
N HIS A 52 5.62 -8.35 -6.53
CA HIS A 52 4.83 -8.43 -5.31
C HIS A 52 4.25 -7.05 -4.93
N TYR A 53 3.34 -7.02 -3.96
CA TYR A 53 2.66 -5.78 -3.55
C TYR A 53 3.37 -5.14 -2.35
N TYR A 54 3.23 -3.82 -2.18
CA TYR A 54 3.82 -3.11 -1.05
C TYR A 54 2.90 -2.02 -0.48
N VAL A 55 3.15 -1.66 0.79
CA VAL A 55 2.62 -0.48 1.47
C VAL A 55 3.77 0.24 2.17
N THR A 56 4.15 1.40 1.65
CA THR A 56 5.28 2.20 2.15
C THR A 56 4.89 3.54 2.75
N GLU A 57 3.75 4.09 2.35
CA GLU A 57 3.30 5.40 2.84
C GLU A 57 2.56 5.27 4.17
N LYS A 58 1.31 4.80 4.11
CA LYS A 58 0.42 4.70 5.26
C LYS A 58 -0.27 3.36 5.30
N TRP A 59 -0.19 2.69 6.45
CA TRP A 59 -1.00 1.52 6.71
C TRP A 59 -2.42 1.94 7.08
N VAL A 60 -3.37 1.74 6.16
CA VAL A 60 -4.77 2.04 6.41
C VAL A 60 -5.36 0.99 7.38
N PRO A 61 -5.94 1.40 8.52
CA PRO A 61 -6.59 0.47 9.42
C PRO A 61 -7.70 -0.31 8.71
N GLY A 62 -7.71 -1.62 8.90
CA GLY A 62 -8.69 -2.50 8.26
C GLY A 62 -8.38 -2.87 6.80
N LEU A 63 -7.17 -2.55 6.30
CA LEU A 63 -6.74 -2.93 4.94
C LEU A 63 -6.90 -4.44 4.66
N LEU A 64 -6.54 -5.28 5.64
CA LEU A 64 -6.67 -6.74 5.53
C LEU A 64 -8.01 -7.25 6.06
N THR A 65 -8.47 -6.74 7.21
CA THR A 65 -9.65 -7.29 7.91
C THR A 65 -10.98 -6.80 7.35
N ASN A 66 -11.03 -5.62 6.71
CA ASN A 66 -12.23 -5.05 6.09
C ASN A 66 -12.01 -4.75 4.59
N PHE A 67 -11.43 -5.72 3.89
CA PHE A 67 -11.05 -5.56 2.49
C PHE A 67 -12.22 -5.18 1.56
N LYS A 68 -13.43 -5.70 1.80
CA LYS A 68 -14.62 -5.38 0.99
C LYS A 68 -14.93 -3.87 1.00
N THR A 69 -14.83 -3.23 2.15
CA THR A 69 -15.09 -1.78 2.29
C THR A 69 -13.94 -0.97 1.74
N ILE A 70 -12.70 -1.37 2.03
CA ILE A 70 -11.51 -0.70 1.52
C ILE A 70 -11.45 -0.75 0.00
N ARG A 71 -11.77 -1.89 -0.62
CA ARG A 71 -11.86 -2.04 -2.08
C ARG A 71 -12.88 -1.07 -2.68
N LYS A 72 -14.05 -0.89 -2.07
CA LYS A 72 -15.04 0.11 -2.52
C LYS A 72 -14.48 1.53 -2.43
N ARG A 73 -13.80 1.86 -1.34
CA ARG A 73 -13.14 3.18 -1.14
C ARG A 73 -12.06 3.44 -2.20
N ILE A 74 -11.22 2.44 -2.50
CA ILE A 74 -10.23 2.53 -3.58
C ILE A 74 -10.91 2.74 -4.94
N GLY A 75 -12.02 2.04 -5.20
CA GLY A 75 -12.82 2.24 -6.41
C GLY A 75 -13.36 3.67 -6.56
N SER A 76 -13.91 4.24 -5.47
CA SER A 76 -14.34 5.64 -5.44
C SER A 76 -13.16 6.61 -5.67
N TYR A 77 -12.01 6.33 -5.08
CA TYR A 77 -10.79 7.13 -5.26
C TYR A 77 -10.32 7.14 -6.72
N LEU A 78 -10.19 5.96 -7.34
CA LEU A 78 -9.79 5.84 -8.75
C LEU A 78 -10.78 6.51 -9.69
N LYS A 79 -12.08 6.49 -9.36
CA LYS A 79 -13.09 7.24 -10.12
C LYS A 79 -12.87 8.75 -10.03
N LEU A 80 -12.64 9.28 -8.83
CA LEU A 80 -12.39 10.72 -8.63
C LEU A 80 -11.12 11.19 -9.35
N ILE A 81 -10.06 10.37 -9.41
CA ILE A 81 -8.87 10.67 -10.20
C ILE A 81 -9.23 10.82 -11.69
N ARG A 82 -9.93 9.83 -12.25
CA ARG A 82 -10.33 9.86 -13.67
C ARG A 82 -11.24 11.03 -13.99
N ASP A 83 -12.23 11.30 -13.13
CA ASP A 83 -13.17 12.41 -13.31
C ASP A 83 -12.42 13.76 -13.27
N ASN A 84 -11.37 13.88 -12.46
CA ASN A 84 -10.51 15.06 -12.40
C ASN A 84 -9.62 15.20 -13.66
N GLU A 85 -9.03 14.10 -14.14
CA GLU A 85 -8.18 14.08 -15.35
C GLU A 85 -8.98 14.34 -16.64
N THR A 86 -10.23 13.87 -16.71
CA THR A 86 -11.10 14.01 -17.89
C THR A 86 -11.82 15.36 -17.98
N GLY A 87 -11.63 16.27 -17.01
CA GLY A 87 -12.31 17.57 -16.97
C GLY A 87 -13.78 17.48 -16.57
N ALA A 88 -14.26 16.32 -16.07
CA ALA A 88 -15.65 16.16 -15.62
C ALA A 88 -16.00 17.09 -14.45
N PHE A 89 -15.00 17.63 -13.75
CA PHE A 89 -15.20 18.62 -12.68
C PHE A 89 -15.47 20.04 -13.20
N ASP A 90 -15.25 20.31 -14.48
CA ASP A 90 -15.41 21.66 -15.04
C ASP A 90 -16.87 22.02 -15.36
N VAL A 91 -17.73 21.02 -15.49
CA VAL A 91 -19.20 21.18 -15.58
C VAL A 91 -19.87 21.36 -14.21
N LEU A 92 -19.12 21.19 -13.11
CA LEU A 92 -19.65 21.34 -11.75
C LEU A 92 -19.64 22.79 -11.28
N THR A 93 -20.51 23.12 -10.32
CA THR A 93 -20.44 24.42 -9.65
C THR A 93 -19.15 24.53 -8.83
N LYS A 94 -18.67 25.77 -8.59
CA LYS A 94 -17.44 26.01 -7.79
C LYS A 94 -17.47 25.29 -6.42
N LYS A 95 -18.64 25.25 -5.78
CA LYS A 95 -18.82 24.59 -4.47
C LYS A 95 -18.67 23.07 -4.57
N GLU A 96 -19.27 22.45 -5.58
CA GLU A 96 -19.19 21.01 -5.80
C GLU A 96 -17.79 20.57 -6.20
N LYS A 97 -17.15 21.34 -7.10
CA LYS A 97 -15.75 21.13 -7.48
C LYS A 97 -14.81 21.18 -6.26
N ALA A 98 -14.97 22.19 -5.40
CA ALA A 98 -14.18 22.29 -4.17
C ALA A 98 -14.39 21.09 -3.22
N SER A 99 -15.64 20.64 -3.05
CA SER A 99 -15.96 19.46 -2.23
C SER A 99 -15.30 18.19 -2.77
N LYS A 100 -15.34 18.00 -4.10
CA LYS A 100 -14.74 16.85 -4.78
C LYS A 100 -13.22 16.84 -4.71
N LEU A 101 -12.58 18.01 -4.85
CA LEU A 101 -11.13 18.14 -4.68
C LEU A 101 -10.69 17.85 -3.24
N LEU A 102 -11.46 18.30 -2.24
CA LEU A 102 -11.18 17.99 -0.84
C LEU A 102 -11.35 16.49 -0.54
N GLU A 103 -12.36 15.84 -1.13
CA GLU A 103 -12.54 14.39 -1.04
C GLU A 103 -11.36 13.64 -1.67
N LEU A 104 -10.92 14.07 -2.86
CA LEU A 104 -9.78 13.51 -3.56
C LEU A 104 -8.49 13.65 -2.74
N GLU A 105 -8.19 14.82 -2.18
CA GLU A 105 -7.00 15.06 -1.37
C GLU A 105 -6.96 14.15 -0.13
N LYS A 106 -8.11 13.95 0.54
CA LYS A 106 -8.22 13.06 1.69
C LYS A 106 -7.94 11.60 1.32
N LEU A 107 -8.40 11.17 0.15
CA LEU A 107 -8.20 9.80 -0.34
C LEU A 107 -6.79 9.59 -0.90
N ASP A 108 -6.18 10.59 -1.54
CA ASP A 108 -4.79 10.57 -2.02
C ASP A 108 -3.84 10.36 -0.83
N LYS A 109 -4.03 11.09 0.27
CA LYS A 109 -3.26 10.87 1.53
C LYS A 109 -3.43 9.47 2.15
N ALA A 110 -4.46 8.72 1.76
CA ALA A 110 -4.75 7.40 2.30
C ALA A 110 -4.30 6.25 1.39
N PHE A 111 -4.29 6.45 0.07
CA PHE A 111 -4.13 5.37 -0.92
C PHE A 111 -3.05 5.61 -1.97
N LYS A 112 -2.39 6.77 -1.98
CA LYS A 112 -1.18 7.02 -2.76
C LYS A 112 0.01 6.25 -2.18
#